data_AF-A0A6J4HSK3-F1
#
_entry.id   AF-A0A6J4HSK3-F1
#
_cell.length_a   1.000
_cell.length_b   1.000
_cell.length_c   1.000
_cell.angle_alpha   90.00
_cell.angle_beta   90.00
_cell.angle_gamma   90.00
#
_symmetry.space_group_name_H-M   'P 1'
#
loop_
_entity.id
_entity.type
_entity.pdbx_description
1 polymer ?
#
loop_
_entity_poly.entity_id
_entity_poly.type
_entity_poly.pdbx_seq_one_letter_code
_entity_poly.pdbx_strand_id
1 'polypeptide(L)'
;MPVVRGRLWYHGRVFVTGAGTLGDLVGDLVAYRSLRPCDERLADFPIPPLPPRKSDPGYAPVVGGLLQQARQLDVPTARLRHLLVIGDNAASDGVAFENLCARFGWSGSAVIV
;
A
#
# COMPACT_ATOMS: atom_id res chain seq x y z
N MET A 1 4.42 -10.94 -19.39
CA MET A 1 4.89 -9.76 -20.14
C MET A 1 3.71 -8.84 -20.38
N PRO A 2 3.72 -7.60 -19.84
CA PRO A 2 2.62 -6.67 -20.07
C PRO A 2 2.58 -6.25 -21.53
N VAL A 3 1.40 -6.29 -22.14
CA VAL A 3 1.19 -5.83 -23.51
C VAL A 3 0.86 -4.35 -23.44
N VAL A 4 1.87 -3.50 -23.62
CA VAL A 4 1.69 -2.04 -23.71
C VAL A 4 0.95 -1.72 -25.01
N ARG A 5 -0.26 -1.18 -24.90
CA ARG A 5 -1.10 -0.75 -26.02
C ARG A 5 -1.24 0.77 -26.01
N GLY A 6 -0.13 1.46 -26.25
CA GLY A 6 -0.11 2.90 -26.55
C GLY A 6 0.62 3.76 -25.51
N ARG A 7 1.24 4.83 -26.01
CA ARG A 7 1.69 5.98 -25.23
C ARG A 7 0.77 7.15 -25.55
N LEU A 8 0.05 7.66 -24.55
CA LEU A 8 -0.64 8.93 -24.66
C LEU A 8 0.25 10.03 -24.10
N TRP A 9 0.49 11.09 -24.88
CA TRP A 9 1.18 12.28 -24.42
C TRP A 9 0.13 13.34 -24.08
N TYR A 10 0.02 13.71 -22.81
CA TYR A 10 -0.87 14.79 -22.38
C TYR A 10 -0.15 15.66 -21.33
N HIS A 11 -0.02 16.97 -21.61
CA HIS A 11 0.70 17.94 -20.77
C HIS A 11 2.10 17.48 -20.29
N GLY A 12 2.91 16.90 -21.19
CA GLY A 12 4.27 16.48 -20.86
C GLY A 12 4.38 15.22 -19.99
N ARG A 13 3.27 14.49 -19.75
CA ARG A 13 3.25 13.19 -19.07
C ARG A 13 2.97 12.07 -20.06
N VAL A 14 3.66 10.95 -19.87
CA VAL A 14 3.45 9.71 -20.64
C VAL A 14 2.48 8.85 -19.87
N PHE A 15 1.32 8.57 -20.47
CA PHE A 15 0.38 7.59 -19.97
C PHE A 15 0.61 6.28 -20.72
N VAL A 16 0.78 5.20 -19.95
CA VAL A 16 0.91 3.84 -20.48
C VAL A 16 -0.42 3.14 -20.20
N THR A 17 -1.07 2.66 -21.25
CA THR A 17 -2.25 1.80 -21.14
C THR A 17 -1.93 0.45 -21.77
N GLY A 18 -2.48 -0.62 -21.21
CA GLY A 18 -2.15 -1.97 -21.65
C GLY A 18 -2.75 -3.02 -20.72
N ALA A 19 -2.75 -4.28 -21.19
CA ALA A 19 -3.10 -5.40 -20.33
C ALA A 19 -1.89 -5.74 -19.45
N GLY A 20 -2.14 -5.84 -18.14
CA GLY A 20 -1.14 -6.17 -17.13
C GLY A 20 -1.82 -6.71 -15.88
N THR A 21 -1.01 -7.22 -14.97
CA THR A 21 -1.41 -7.70 -13.65
C THR A 21 -1.04 -6.66 -12.60
N LEU A 22 -1.62 -6.76 -11.40
CA LEU A 22 -1.19 -5.92 -10.28
C LEU A 22 0.30 -6.15 -9.95
N GLY A 23 0.80 -7.38 -10.10
CA GLY A 23 2.22 -7.71 -9.91
C GLY A 23 3.15 -6.99 -10.88
N ASP A 24 2.71 -6.67 -12.11
CA ASP A 24 3.51 -5.84 -13.04
C ASP A 24 3.71 -4.41 -12.50
N LEU A 25 2.85 -3.94 -11.60
CA LEU A 25 2.93 -2.62 -10.97
C LEU A 25 3.67 -2.64 -9.62
N VAL A 26 3.40 -3.64 -8.77
CA VAL A 26 3.88 -3.65 -7.37
C VAL A 26 4.89 -4.77 -7.06
N GLY A 27 5.15 -5.69 -7.99
CA GLY A 27 5.97 -6.88 -7.73
C GLY A 27 5.46 -7.67 -6.52
N ASP A 28 6.39 -8.07 -5.66
CA ASP A 28 6.11 -8.81 -4.42
C ASP A 28 5.81 -7.90 -3.21
N LEU A 29 5.69 -6.58 -3.40
CA LEU A 29 5.28 -5.63 -2.34
C LEU A 29 3.78 -5.72 -2.05
N VAL A 30 3.33 -6.92 -1.73
CA VAL A 30 1.96 -7.32 -1.43
C VAL A 30 1.97 -7.97 -0.05
N ALA A 31 1.04 -7.58 0.82
CA ALA A 31 0.76 -8.30 2.05
C ALA A 31 -0.63 -8.94 1.94
N TYR A 32 -0.72 -10.23 2.32
CA TYR A 32 -1.99 -10.95 2.35
C TYR A 32 -2.85 -10.49 3.53
N ARG A 33 -4.09 -10.99 3.61
CA ARG A 33 -5.03 -10.68 4.70
C ARG A 33 -4.47 -10.94 6.12
N SER A 34 -3.51 -11.86 6.23
CA SER A 34 -2.79 -12.15 7.48
C SER A 34 -1.73 -11.09 7.85
N LEU A 35 -1.60 -10.02 7.04
CA LEU A 35 -0.53 -9.01 7.09
C LEU A 35 0.88 -9.57 6.81
N ARG A 36 0.99 -10.84 6.41
CA ARG A 36 2.26 -11.42 5.99
C ARG A 36 2.68 -10.85 4.63
N PRO A 37 3.87 -10.24 4.52
CA PRO A 37 4.39 -9.77 3.24
C PRO A 37 4.79 -10.94 2.35
N CYS A 38 4.66 -10.75 1.03
CA CYS A 38 5.13 -11.70 0.02
C CYS A 38 6.62 -11.51 -0.28
N ASP A 39 7.13 -10.27 -0.22
CA ASP A 39 8.55 -9.96 -0.39
C ASP A 39 9.40 -10.56 0.75
N GLU A 40 10.33 -11.45 0.40
CA GLU A 40 11.21 -12.14 1.37
C GLU A 40 12.07 -11.18 2.20
N ARG A 41 12.36 -9.98 1.67
CA ARG A 41 13.12 -8.95 2.41
C ARG A 41 12.34 -8.37 3.58
N LEU A 42 11.05 -8.64 3.68
CA LEU A 42 10.16 -8.24 4.78
C LEU A 42 9.70 -9.44 5.62
N ALA A 43 10.21 -10.65 5.39
CA ALA A 43 9.72 -11.88 6.04
C ALA A 43 9.84 -11.84 7.57
N ASP A 44 10.86 -11.16 8.09
CA ASP A 44 11.12 -11.01 9.52
C ASP A 44 10.32 -9.87 10.19
N PHE A 45 9.45 -9.17 9.45
CA PHE A 45 8.63 -8.11 10.04
C PHE A 45 7.69 -8.71 11.10
N PRO A 46 7.68 -8.18 12.34
CA PRO A 46 6.94 -8.79 13.44
C PRO A 46 5.43 -8.59 13.26
N ILE A 47 4.74 -9.65 12.86
CA ILE A 47 3.27 -9.71 12.81
C ILE A 47 2.76 -10.41 14.08
N PRO A 48 1.77 -9.84 14.79
CA PRO A 48 1.14 -10.50 15.92
C PRO A 48 0.56 -11.88 15.55
N PRO A 49 0.60 -12.89 16.45
CA PRO A 49 0.05 -14.22 16.17
C PRO A 49 -1.42 -14.19 15.73
N LEU A 50 -2.19 -13.23 16.26
CA LEU A 50 -3.52 -12.88 15.78
C LEU A 50 -3.45 -11.51 15.09
N PRO A 51 -3.43 -11.45 13.75
CA PRO A 51 -3.38 -10.18 13.03
C PRO A 51 -4.63 -9.33 13.33
N PRO A 52 -4.47 -8.03 13.63
CA PRO A 52 -5.59 -7.12 13.86
C PRO A 52 -6.44 -6.95 12.59
N ARG A 53 -7.74 -6.70 12.76
CA ARG A 53 -8.62 -6.29 11.67
C ARG A 53 -8.40 -4.82 11.34
N LYS A 54 -8.76 -4.40 10.12
CA LYS A 54 -8.63 -3.02 9.61
C LYS A 54 -9.20 -1.94 10.55
N SER A 55 -10.29 -2.25 11.26
CA SER A 55 -10.94 -1.38 12.24
C SER A 55 -10.29 -1.38 13.62
N ASP A 56 -9.42 -2.35 13.91
CA ASP A 56 -8.86 -2.52 15.25
C ASP A 56 -7.73 -1.51 15.48
N PRO A 57 -7.57 -0.96 16.71
CA PRO A 57 -6.51 -0.02 17.04
C PRO A 57 -5.09 -0.55 16.76
N GLY A 58 -4.91 -1.88 16.83
CA GLY A 58 -3.64 -2.55 16.55
C GLY A 58 -3.26 -2.59 15.07
N TYR A 59 -4.17 -2.29 14.14
CA TYR A 59 -3.91 -2.40 12.70
C TYR A 59 -2.93 -1.35 12.20
N ALA A 60 -3.18 -0.08 12.53
CA ALA A 60 -2.36 1.04 12.10
C ALA A 60 -0.87 0.89 12.46
N PRO A 61 -0.47 0.54 13.71
CA PRO A 61 0.95 0.36 14.02
C PRO A 61 1.62 -0.75 13.21
N VAL A 62 0.93 -1.87 12.97
CA VAL A 62 1.48 -3.01 12.21
C VAL A 62 1.64 -2.64 10.74
N VAL A 63 0.56 -2.19 10.09
CA VAL A 63 0.59 -1.85 8.66
C VAL A 63 1.47 -0.64 8.37
N GLY A 64 1.44 0.38 9.22
CA GLY A 64 2.30 1.54 9.05
C GLY A 64 3.79 1.21 9.20
N GLY A 65 4.15 0.32 10.13
CA GLY A 65 5.52 -0.19 10.26
C GLY A 65 5.95 -0.98 9.02
N LEU A 66 5.09 -1.85 8.50
CA LEU A 66 5.37 -2.63 7.30
C LEU A 66 5.57 -1.72 6.08
N LEU A 67 4.71 -0.72 5.90
CA LEU A 67 4.83 0.27 4.81
C LEU A 67 6.13 1.08 4.92
N GLN A 68 6.54 1.46 6.12
CA GLN A 68 7.80 2.17 6.33
C GLN A 68 9.02 1.30 5.97
N GLN A 69 9.04 0.03 6.38
CA GLN A 69 10.11 -0.89 5.98
C GLN A 69 10.12 -1.14 4.46
N ALA A 70 8.95 -1.35 3.86
CA ALA A 70 8.83 -1.48 2.41
C ALA A 70 9.36 -0.23 1.68
N ARG A 71 9.11 0.98 2.21
CA ARG A 71 9.66 2.22 1.63
C ARG A 71 11.19 2.27 1.70
N GLN A 72 11.77 1.75 2.78
CA GLN A 72 13.22 1.72 2.96
C GLN A 72 13.91 0.76 2.00
N LEU A 73 13.22 -0.26 1.48
CA LEU A 73 13.76 -1.14 0.44
C LEU A 73 13.96 -0.44 -0.91
N ASP A 74 13.11 0.55 -1.22
CA ASP A 74 13.20 1.35 -2.45
C ASP A 74 14.12 2.56 -2.26
N VAL A 75 13.85 3.39 -1.24
CA VAL A 75 14.65 4.57 -0.91
C VAL A 75 14.89 4.64 0.60
N PRO A 76 16.03 4.14 1.11
CA PRO A 76 16.30 4.00 2.55
C PRO A 76 16.16 5.28 3.38
N THR A 77 16.42 6.45 2.77
CA THR A 77 16.37 7.75 3.44
C THR A 77 15.01 8.45 3.33
N ALA A 78 14.08 7.92 2.52
CA ALA A 78 12.79 8.55 2.28
C ALA A 78 11.78 8.20 3.39
N ARG A 79 10.93 9.18 3.73
CA ARG A 79 9.79 9.00 4.62
C ARG A 79 8.50 9.00 3.84
N LEU A 80 7.56 8.12 4.23
CA LEU A 80 6.19 8.18 3.75
C LEU A 80 5.52 9.45 4.27
N ARG A 81 4.78 10.13 3.37
CA ARG A 81 4.05 11.38 3.66
C ARG A 81 2.61 11.34 3.17
N HIS A 82 2.36 10.55 2.12
CA HIS A 82 1.08 10.46 1.45
C HIS A 82 0.61 9.01 1.41
N LEU A 83 -0.65 8.78 1.76
CA LEU A 83 -1.31 7.48 1.71
C LEU A 83 -2.50 7.54 0.74
N LEU A 84 -2.54 6.62 -0.20
CA LEU A 84 -3.71 6.35 -1.02
C LEU A 84 -4.28 4.99 -0.61
N VAL A 85 -5.53 4.96 -0.17
CA VAL A 85 -6.27 3.72 0.05
C VAL A 85 -7.30 3.56 -1.06
N ILE A 86 -7.31 2.39 -1.69
CA ILE A 86 -8.33 1.98 -2.67
C ILE A 86 -9.02 0.76 -2.08
N GLY A 87 -10.32 0.83 -1.88
CA GLY A 87 -11.12 -0.22 -1.23
C GLY A 87 -12.58 -0.16 -1.61
N ASP A 88 -13.39 -1.01 -0.99
CA ASP A 88 -14.82 -1.18 -1.28
C ASP A 88 -15.71 -0.89 -0.07
N ASN A 89 -15.13 -0.84 1.14
CA ASN A 89 -15.90 -0.67 2.37
C ASN A 89 -15.42 0.50 3.22
N ALA A 90 -16.20 1.57 3.28
CA ALA A 90 -15.88 2.76 4.08
C ALA A 90 -15.71 2.45 5.59
N ALA A 91 -16.54 1.58 6.17
CA ALA A 91 -16.48 1.22 7.58
C ALA A 91 -15.25 0.37 7.95
N SER A 92 -14.53 -0.15 6.95
CA SER A 92 -13.30 -0.92 7.14
C SER A 92 -12.08 -0.18 6.57
N ASP A 93 -12.05 0.07 5.26
CA ASP A 93 -10.93 0.71 4.56
C ASP A 93 -10.83 2.20 4.87
N GLY A 94 -11.97 2.89 4.96
CA GLY A 94 -12.01 4.30 5.36
C GLY A 94 -11.49 4.49 6.77
N VAL A 95 -11.97 3.68 7.72
CA VAL A 95 -11.47 3.70 9.11
C VAL A 95 -9.98 3.36 9.19
N ALA A 96 -9.50 2.38 8.42
CA ALA A 96 -8.07 2.06 8.37
C ALA A 96 -7.24 3.23 7.83
N PHE A 97 -7.72 3.91 6.78
CA PHE A 97 -7.09 5.11 6.24
C PHE A 97 -6.98 6.22 7.29
N GLU A 98 -8.09 6.55 7.96
CA GLU A 98 -8.13 7.59 8.99
C GLU A 98 -7.17 7.28 10.14
N ASN A 99 -7.16 6.03 10.62
CA ASN A 99 -6.29 5.60 11.70
C ASN A 99 -4.80 5.65 11.32
N LEU A 100 -4.45 5.28 10.08
CA LEU A 100 -3.08 5.37 9.58
C LEU A 100 -2.63 6.84 9.46
N CYS A 101 -3.46 7.70 8.88
CA CYS A 101 -3.17 9.13 8.75
C CYS A 101 -3.02 9.79 10.12
N ALA A 102 -3.95 9.55 11.04
CA ALA A 102 -3.91 10.11 12.39
C ALA A 102 -2.67 9.66 13.17
N ARG A 103 -2.26 8.38 13.04
CA ARG A 103 -1.11 7.84 13.78
C ARG A 103 0.23 8.34 13.26
N PHE A 104 0.40 8.45 11.95
CA PHE A 104 1.71 8.74 11.35
C PHE A 104 1.84 10.18 10.82
N GLY A 105 0.78 10.99 10.93
CA GLY A 105 0.75 12.34 10.35
C GLY A 105 0.80 12.32 8.82
N TRP A 106 0.38 11.21 8.21
CA TRP A 106 0.28 11.13 6.75
C TRP A 106 -0.95 11.88 6.27
N SER A 107 -0.83 12.46 5.08
CA SER A 107 -1.96 13.05 4.35
C SER A 107 -2.38 12.14 3.21
N GLY A 108 -3.52 12.37 2.56
CA GLY A 108 -3.87 11.60 1.38
C GLY A 108 -5.36 11.45 1.14
N SER A 109 -5.75 10.36 0.51
CA SER A 109 -7.14 10.10 0.12
C SER A 109 -7.50 8.63 0.22
N ALA A 110 -8.76 8.36 0.56
CA ALA A 110 -9.38 7.05 0.42
C ALA A 110 -10.39 7.10 -0.74
N VAL A 111 -10.28 6.16 -1.67
CA VAL A 111 -11.21 5.96 -2.78
C VAL A 111 -11.96 4.66 -2.51
N ILE A 112 -13.25 4.80 -2.22
CA ILE A 112 -14.14 3.68 -1.93
C ILE A 112 -15.10 3.50 -3.11
N VAL A 113 -15.07 2.33 -3.76
CA VAL A 113 -15.79 2.04 -5.02
C VAL A 113 -16.66 0.80 -4.95
#